data_AF-Q8T4Z9-F1
#
_entry.id   AF-Q8T4Z9-F1
#
_cell.length_a   1.000
_cell.length_b   1.000
_cell.length_c   1.000
_cell.angle_alpha   90.00
_cell.angle_beta   90.00
_cell.angle_gamma   90.00
#
_symmetry.space_group_name_H-M   'P 1'
#
loop_
_entity.id
_entity.type
_entity.pdbx_description
1 polymer ?
#
loop_
_entity_poly.entity_id
_entity_poly.type
_entity_poly.pdbx_seq_one_letter_code
_entity_poly.pdbx_strand_id
1 'polypeptide(L)'
;DIGDIIRGKDLYRGNNGKDKLEENLKTIFKKIHGGLTNGVKDHYQDENGGNFFQLREDWWTANRHTVWEAITCGSAGGRYFRNTCGSGEWTDDNCRCPKSSGANADQVPTFFDYVPQYLR
;
A
#
# COMPACT_ATOMS: atom_id res chain seq x y z
N ASP A 1 0.16 3.49 -6.93
CA ASP A 1 0.24 2.47 -7.99
C ASP A 1 0.78 1.14 -7.51
N ILE A 2 1.97 1.08 -6.89
CA ILE A 2 2.52 -0.18 -6.34
C ILE A 2 1.48 -0.92 -5.46
N GLY A 3 0.76 -0.19 -4.60
CA GLY A 3 -0.31 -0.77 -3.79
C GLY A 3 -1.44 -1.40 -4.60
N ASP A 4 -1.84 -0.83 -5.74
CA ASP A 4 -2.87 -1.45 -6.59
C ASP A 4 -2.37 -2.70 -7.30
N ILE A 5 -1.09 -2.73 -7.70
CA ILE A 5 -0.47 -3.91 -8.31
C ILE A 5 -0.47 -5.06 -7.30
N ILE A 6 0.02 -4.82 -6.09
CA ILE A 6 0.04 -5.83 -5.02
C ILE A 6 -1.37 -6.33 -4.70
N ARG A 7 -2.37 -5.42 -4.69
CA ARG A 7 -3.77 -5.74 -4.36
C ARG A 7 -4.58 -6.27 -5.53
N GLY A 8 -4.00 -6.35 -6.74
CA GLY A 8 -4.71 -6.79 -7.94
C GLY A 8 -5.78 -5.81 -8.44
N LYS A 9 -5.71 -4.53 -8.05
CA LYS A 9 -6.62 -3.45 -8.44
C LYS A 9 -6.08 -2.58 -9.59
N ASP A 10 -4.87 -2.85 -10.05
CA ASP A 10 -4.23 -2.06 -11.10
C ASP A 10 -4.93 -2.21 -12.45
N LEU A 11 -5.41 -1.09 -12.99
CA LEU A 11 -6.20 -0.96 -14.22
C LEU A 11 -5.35 -0.98 -15.49
N TYR A 12 -4.02 -0.91 -15.40
CA TYR A 12 -3.16 -0.91 -16.58
C TYR A 12 -3.19 -2.27 -17.29
N ARG A 13 -3.92 -2.40 -18.41
CA ARG A 13 -4.15 -3.66 -19.14
C ARG A 13 -3.38 -3.73 -20.47
N GLY A 14 -2.11 -3.35 -20.47
CA GLY A 14 -1.22 -3.46 -21.64
C GLY A 14 -0.54 -4.84 -21.74
N ASN A 15 -0.28 -5.31 -22.97
CA ASN A 15 0.28 -6.64 -23.26
C ASN A 15 1.82 -6.72 -23.06
N ASN A 16 2.32 -6.27 -21.90
CA ASN A 16 3.75 -6.04 -21.63
C ASN A 16 4.31 -6.93 -20.50
N GLY A 17 3.84 -8.18 -20.36
CA GLY A 17 4.34 -9.11 -19.33
C GLY A 17 3.71 -8.96 -17.95
N LYS A 18 2.63 -8.17 -17.82
CA LYS A 18 1.84 -8.04 -16.59
C LYS A 18 1.22 -9.35 -16.15
N ASP A 19 0.81 -10.21 -17.09
CA ASP A 19 0.21 -11.51 -16.76
C ASP A 19 1.20 -12.37 -15.96
N LYS A 20 2.49 -12.36 -16.33
CA LYS A 20 3.53 -13.06 -15.59
C LYS A 20 3.76 -12.48 -14.19
N LEU A 21 3.69 -11.16 -14.04
CA LEU A 21 3.77 -10.52 -12.73
C LEU A 21 2.57 -10.90 -11.85
N GLU A 22 1.36 -10.83 -12.39
CA GLU A 22 0.14 -11.18 -11.68
C GLU A 22 0.10 -12.66 -11.30
N GLU A 23 0.51 -13.56 -12.20
CA GLU A 23 0.66 -15.00 -11.91
C GLU A 23 1.68 -15.27 -10.79
N ASN A 24 2.81 -14.55 -10.81
CA ASN A 24 3.80 -14.63 -9.74
C ASN A 24 3.23 -14.15 -8.40
N LEU A 25 2.49 -13.04 -8.40
CA LEU A 25 1.83 -12.54 -7.20
C LEU A 25 0.80 -13.55 -6.68
N LYS A 26 -0.04 -14.13 -7.55
CA LYS A 26 -0.99 -15.20 -7.14
C LYS A 26 -0.25 -16.40 -6.55
N THR A 27 0.87 -16.79 -7.14
CA THR A 27 1.69 -17.90 -6.64
C THR A 27 2.28 -17.60 -5.25
N ILE A 28 2.78 -16.38 -5.04
CA ILE A 28 3.30 -15.93 -3.74
C ILE A 28 2.18 -15.93 -2.70
N PHE A 29 1.04 -15.30 -2.99
CA PHE A 29 -0.06 -15.21 -2.04
C PHE A 29 -0.72 -16.57 -1.77
N LYS A 30 -0.71 -17.49 -2.73
CA LYS A 30 -1.09 -18.90 -2.51
C LYS A 30 -0.17 -19.59 -1.50
N LYS A 31 1.14 -19.36 -1.58
CA LYS A 31 2.10 -19.89 -0.60
C LYS A 31 1.91 -19.26 0.77
N ILE A 32 1.69 -17.94 0.84
CA ILE A 32 1.41 -17.23 2.09
C ILE A 32 0.14 -17.79 2.73
N HIS A 33 -0.96 -17.91 1.97
CA HIS A 33 -2.22 -18.49 2.44
C HIS A 33 -2.04 -19.93 2.94
N GLY A 34 -1.24 -20.74 2.23
CA GLY A 34 -0.92 -22.11 2.62
C GLY A 34 -0.15 -22.21 3.95
N GLY A 35 0.59 -21.17 4.33
CA GLY A 35 1.33 -21.09 5.59
C GLY A 35 0.53 -20.50 6.77
N LEU A 36 -0.71 -20.04 6.54
CA LEU A 36 -1.56 -19.52 7.61
C LEU A 36 -2.02 -20.66 8.54
N THR A 37 -2.02 -20.39 9.85
CA THR A 37 -2.37 -21.36 10.90
C THR A 37 -3.55 -20.86 11.76
N ASN A 38 -4.01 -21.67 12.72
CA ASN A 38 -5.00 -21.26 13.73
C ASN A 38 -6.34 -20.73 13.18
N GLY A 39 -6.85 -21.32 12.10
CA GLY A 39 -8.14 -20.91 11.50
C GLY A 39 -8.10 -19.60 10.71
N VAL A 40 -6.97 -18.87 10.70
CA VAL A 40 -6.80 -17.65 9.90
C VAL A 40 -6.92 -17.94 8.40
N LYS A 41 -6.55 -19.16 7.99
CA LYS A 41 -6.71 -19.62 6.62
C LYS A 41 -8.18 -19.60 6.17
N ASP A 42 -9.10 -19.89 7.07
CA ASP A 42 -10.54 -19.89 6.80
C ASP A 42 -11.10 -18.47 6.68
N HIS A 43 -10.56 -17.53 7.44
CA HIS A 43 -10.89 -16.11 7.31
C HIS A 43 -10.54 -15.56 5.93
N TYR A 44 -9.45 -16.04 5.32
CA TYR A 44 -9.02 -15.67 3.97
C TYR A 44 -9.42 -16.70 2.91
N GLN A 45 -10.55 -17.41 3.10
CA GLN A 45 -11.07 -18.28 2.06
C GLN A 45 -11.39 -17.48 0.81
N ASP A 46 -10.81 -17.91 -0.30
CA ASP A 46 -11.06 -17.30 -1.60
C ASP A 46 -11.98 -18.21 -2.40
N GLU A 47 -13.28 -18.04 -2.20
CA GLU A 47 -14.33 -18.72 -2.96
C GLU A 47 -14.28 -18.35 -4.46
N ASN A 48 -13.63 -17.24 -4.81
CA ASN A 48 -13.64 -16.62 -6.14
C ASN A 48 -12.34 -16.83 -6.95
N GLY A 49 -11.59 -17.91 -6.68
CA GLY A 49 -10.64 -18.44 -7.68
C GLY A 49 -9.15 -18.11 -7.49
N GLY A 50 -8.68 -17.95 -6.26
CA GLY A 50 -7.25 -17.96 -5.93
C GLY A 50 -6.48 -16.67 -6.23
N ASN A 51 -7.18 -15.52 -6.24
CA ASN A 51 -6.58 -14.19 -6.30
C ASN A 51 -6.21 -13.65 -4.91
N PHE A 52 -6.80 -14.17 -3.84
CA PHE A 52 -6.52 -13.81 -2.45
C PHE A 52 -6.69 -12.30 -2.17
N PHE A 53 -7.71 -11.66 -2.75
CA PHE A 53 -7.89 -10.20 -2.69
C PHE A 53 -7.91 -9.65 -1.25
N GLN A 54 -8.66 -10.27 -0.34
CA GLN A 54 -8.72 -9.83 1.05
C GLN A 54 -7.36 -9.97 1.75
N LEU A 55 -6.66 -11.09 1.55
CA LEU A 55 -5.31 -11.29 2.08
C LEU A 55 -4.31 -10.27 1.52
N ARG A 56 -4.41 -9.93 0.23
CA ARG A 56 -3.55 -8.90 -0.40
C ARG A 56 -3.81 -7.50 0.14
N GLU A 57 -5.07 -7.13 0.39
CA GLU A 57 -5.45 -5.85 0.99
C GLU A 57 -4.91 -5.71 2.42
N ASP A 58 -5.08 -6.75 3.24
CA ASP A 58 -4.60 -6.75 4.62
C ASP A 58 -3.08 -6.78 4.68
N TRP A 59 -2.44 -7.56 3.80
CA TRP A 59 -0.99 -7.57 3.67
C TRP A 59 -0.46 -6.18 3.30
N TRP A 60 -1.08 -5.48 2.35
CA TRP A 60 -0.69 -4.11 2.01
C TRP A 60 -0.87 -3.18 3.20
N THR A 61 -2.00 -3.24 3.89
CA THR A 61 -2.29 -2.39 5.06
C THR A 61 -1.26 -2.61 6.17
N ALA A 62 -0.85 -3.85 6.41
CA ALA A 62 0.17 -4.20 7.40
C ALA A 62 1.57 -3.72 7.00
N ASN A 63 1.95 -3.81 5.71
CA ASN A 63 3.33 -3.58 5.26
C ASN A 63 3.58 -2.22 4.58
N ARG A 64 2.54 -1.42 4.32
CA ARG A 64 2.65 -0.13 3.60
C ARG A 64 3.64 0.85 4.23
N HIS A 65 3.81 0.81 5.55
CA HIS A 65 4.75 1.66 6.28
C HIS A 65 6.21 1.31 5.93
N THR A 66 6.56 0.02 5.94
CA THR A 66 7.90 -0.46 5.56
C THR A 66 8.17 -0.24 4.08
N VAL A 67 7.16 -0.46 3.23
CA VAL A 67 7.27 -0.18 1.79
C VAL A 67 7.52 1.30 1.55
N TRP A 68 6.84 2.18 2.28
CA TRP A 68 7.06 3.62 2.20
C TRP A 68 8.48 4.01 2.63
N GLU A 69 8.95 3.48 3.76
CA GLU A 69 10.31 3.71 4.26
C GLU A 69 11.35 3.34 3.18
N ALA A 70 11.20 2.17 2.55
CA ALA A 70 12.06 1.72 1.45
C ALA A 70 12.00 2.65 0.22
N ILE A 71 10.81 3.11 -0.18
CA ILE A 71 10.64 4.06 -1.29
C ILE A 71 11.34 5.39 -0.99
N THR A 72 11.28 5.84 0.26
CA THR A 72 11.91 7.09 0.70
C THR A 72 13.39 6.94 1.05
N CYS A 73 13.93 5.73 1.04
CA CYS A 73 15.34 5.48 1.34
C CYS A 73 16.24 6.16 0.30
N GLY A 74 17.20 6.97 0.76
CA GLY A 74 18.07 7.75 -0.13
C GLY A 74 17.42 9.00 -0.74
N SER A 75 16.13 9.24 -0.48
CA SER A 75 15.51 10.53 -0.75
C SER A 75 16.02 11.54 0.27
N ALA A 76 16.80 12.53 -0.19
CA ALA A 76 17.29 13.63 0.65
C ALA A 76 16.11 14.54 1.07
N GLY A 77 15.29 14.07 2.00
CA GLY A 77 14.14 14.81 2.51
C GLY A 77 13.10 15.09 1.44
N GLY A 78 12.64 14.07 0.69
CA GLY A 78 11.47 14.18 -0.18
C GLY A 78 10.26 14.65 0.62
N ARG A 79 10.01 15.95 0.64
CA ARG A 79 8.92 16.56 1.40
C ARG A 79 7.62 16.22 0.69
N TYR A 80 6.86 15.30 1.27
CA TYR A 80 5.54 14.94 0.74
C TYR A 80 4.59 16.14 0.78
N PHE A 81 4.65 16.90 1.87
CA PHE A 81 3.97 18.17 1.98
C PHE A 81 4.75 19.26 1.23
N ARG A 82 4.02 20.17 0.57
CA ARG A 82 4.58 21.33 -0.12
C ARG A 82 4.05 22.59 0.55
N ASN A 83 4.77 23.70 0.36
CA ASN A 83 4.27 25.01 0.76
C ASN A 83 2.95 25.30 0.08
N THR A 84 2.02 25.92 0.81
CA THR A 84 0.76 26.35 0.20
C THR A 84 1.04 27.44 -0.84
N CYS A 85 0.32 27.43 -1.96
CA CYS A 85 0.51 28.40 -3.05
C CYS A 85 0.14 29.85 -2.68
N GLY A 86 -0.27 30.13 -1.44
CA GLY A 86 -0.69 31.46 -0.98
C GLY A 86 0.21 32.04 0.12
N SER A 87 0.43 31.29 1.21
CA SER A 87 1.22 31.81 2.35
C SER A 87 2.71 31.48 2.27
N GLY A 88 3.11 30.51 1.45
CA GLY A 88 4.49 30.00 1.43
C GLY A 88 4.86 29.22 2.70
N GLU A 89 3.93 29.08 3.65
CA GLU A 89 4.11 28.31 4.88
C GLU A 89 3.93 26.81 4.63
N TRP A 90 4.65 26.03 5.44
CA TRP A 90 4.54 24.57 5.46
C TRP A 90 3.19 24.16 6.06
N THR A 91 2.58 23.09 5.54
CA THR A 91 1.42 22.47 6.18
C THR A 91 1.80 21.57 7.38
N ASP A 92 2.85 21.97 8.09
CA ASP A 92 3.53 21.28 9.19
C ASP A 92 2.57 21.03 10.37
N ASP A 93 2.07 22.12 10.96
CA ASP A 93 1.54 22.07 12.33
C ASP A 93 0.10 21.53 12.42
N ASN A 94 -0.65 21.55 11.33
CA ASN A 94 -2.09 21.29 11.35
C ASN A 94 -2.52 20.01 10.63
N CYS A 95 -1.61 19.36 9.89
CA CYS A 95 -1.98 18.19 9.11
C CYS A 95 -1.68 16.87 9.82
N ARG A 96 -0.73 16.83 10.78
CA ARG A 96 -0.40 15.63 11.55
C ARG A 96 0.12 15.96 12.94
N CYS A 97 -0.25 15.13 13.91
CA CYS A 97 0.31 15.20 15.24
C CYS A 97 1.73 14.60 15.26
N PRO A 98 2.74 15.31 15.80
CA PRO A 98 4.08 14.79 15.91
C PRO A 98 4.16 13.60 16.89
N LYS A 99 5.24 12.81 16.79
CA LYS A 99 5.44 11.59 17.61
C LYS A 99 5.39 11.88 19.10
N SER A 100 5.89 13.06 19.48
CA SER A 100 5.89 13.60 20.84
C SER A 100 4.49 13.85 21.40
N SER A 101 3.46 13.97 20.55
CA SER A 101 2.06 14.11 20.94
C SER A 101 1.38 12.79 21.26
N GLY A 102 2.09 11.66 21.22
CA GLY A 102 1.51 10.33 21.36
C GLY A 102 0.74 9.85 20.12
N ALA A 103 0.87 10.58 19.00
CA ALA A 103 0.27 10.21 17.74
C ALA A 103 1.23 9.36 16.88
N ASN A 104 0.65 8.50 16.02
CA ASN A 104 1.37 7.62 15.12
C ASN A 104 2.09 8.43 14.00
N ALA A 105 3.15 9.15 14.33
CA ALA A 105 3.93 9.95 13.39
C ALA A 105 4.78 9.12 12.42
N ASP A 106 4.92 7.81 12.67
CA ASP A 106 5.55 6.84 11.75
C ASP A 106 4.60 6.41 10.60
N GLN A 107 3.43 7.06 10.48
CA GLN A 107 2.47 6.79 9.41
C GLN A 107 2.93 7.34 8.06
N VAL A 108 2.71 6.55 7.01
CA VAL A 108 2.84 6.96 5.61
C VAL A 108 2.15 8.33 5.39
N PRO A 109 2.84 9.35 4.84
CA PRO A 109 2.34 10.72 4.67
C PRO A 109 1.15 10.84 3.70
N THR A 110 0.86 9.78 2.96
CA THR A 110 -0.19 9.72 1.94
C THR A 110 -1.25 8.65 2.23
N PHE A 111 -2.44 8.87 1.69
CA PHE A 111 -3.52 7.88 1.56
C PHE A 111 -3.89 7.64 0.09
N PHE A 112 -3.04 8.02 -0.87
CA PHE A 112 -3.32 7.82 -2.30
C PHE A 112 -3.48 6.35 -2.67
N ASP A 113 -2.89 5.44 -1.89
CA ASP A 113 -3.13 4.00 -2.00
C ASP A 113 -4.56 3.59 -1.59
N TYR A 114 -5.36 4.44 -0.96
CA TYR A 114 -6.79 4.20 -0.73
C TYR A 114 -7.70 5.03 -1.65
N VAL A 115 -7.14 5.85 -2.55
CA VAL A 115 -7.89 6.55 -3.59
C VAL A 115 -8.01 5.63 -4.83
N PRO A 116 -9.21 5.44 -5.41
CA PRO A 116 -9.38 4.68 -6.64
C PRO A 116 -8.41 5.17 -7.73
N GLN A 117 -7.75 4.23 -8.44
CA GLN A 117 -6.67 4.57 -9.37
C GLN A 117 -7.07 5.59 -10.45
N TYR A 118 -8.31 5.56 -10.90
CA TYR A 118 -8.83 6.51 -11.88
C TYR A 118 -8.88 7.98 -11.39
N LEU A 119 -9.04 8.18 -10.08
CA LEU A 119 -9.17 9.51 -9.45
C LEU A 119 -7.84 10.05 -8.91
N ARG A 120 -6.76 9.31 -9.15
CA ARG A 120 -5.48 9.50 -8.47
C ARG A 120 -4.54 10.44 -9.24
#